data_AF-A0AB34KK16-F1
#
_entry.id   AF-A0AB34KK16-F1
#
_cell.length_a   1.000
_cell.length_b   1.000
_cell.length_c   1.000
_cell.angle_alpha   90.00
_cell.angle_beta   90.00
_cell.angle_gamma   90.00
#
_symmetry.space_group_name_H-M   'P 1'
#
loop_
_entity.id
_entity.type
_entity.pdbx_description
1 polymer ?
#
loop_
_entity_poly.entity_id
_entity_poly.type
_entity_poly.pdbx_seq_one_letter_code
_entity_poly.pdbx_strand_id
1 'polypeptide(L)'
;MKAGKSVDTDMFQRPVQWVLTRCKREMREIDLIMLISPYEADLLLPTLTSPIITLHLYKPRCNAGFSPLDNMDLFTVSAAVGYGQLVLPRPLSVQLGLFAGQLYISSYEDYLEICKFLGFSTKLMSKKMEDEGWDIGTDGFILRDGKGRVGGSSGLEKSPTNFLKVLLSKIRRNGDTISKTDMGRFLEGQVFQKLYWQQ
;
A
#
# COMPACT_ATOMS: atom_id res chain seq x y z
N MET A 1 -14.11 34.52 -9.80
CA MET A 1 -13.86 33.15 -9.31
C MET A 1 -15.17 32.39 -9.36
N LYS A 2 -15.32 31.43 -10.29
CA LYS A 2 -16.51 30.56 -10.34
C LYS A 2 -16.24 29.36 -9.45
N ALA A 3 -17.04 29.17 -8.40
CA ALA A 3 -17.05 27.95 -7.61
C ALA A 3 -17.42 26.77 -8.54
N GLY A 4 -16.52 25.80 -8.66
CA GLY A 4 -16.83 24.55 -9.34
C GLY A 4 -17.91 23.81 -8.54
N LYS A 5 -18.95 23.34 -9.22
CA LYS A 5 -19.97 22.48 -8.60
C LYS A 5 -19.27 21.25 -8.02
N SER A 6 -19.29 21.11 -6.70
CA SER A 6 -18.89 19.87 -6.02
C SER A 6 -19.95 18.82 -6.33
N VAL A 7 -19.63 17.91 -7.24
CA VAL A 7 -20.41 16.67 -7.35
C VAL A 7 -20.18 15.91 -6.04
N ASP A 8 -21.25 15.49 -5.36
CA ASP A 8 -21.29 14.71 -4.11
C ASP A 8 -20.71 13.28 -4.27
N THR A 9 -19.59 13.13 -4.99
CA THR A 9 -18.87 11.87 -5.16
C THR A 9 -17.98 11.51 -3.98
N ASP A 10 -17.69 12.46 -3.08
CA ASP A 10 -16.82 12.24 -1.90
C ASP A 10 -17.43 11.25 -0.91
N MET A 11 -18.77 11.11 -0.89
CA MET A 11 -19.48 10.19 0.01
C MET A 11 -19.19 8.70 -0.28
N PHE A 12 -18.58 8.37 -1.44
CA PHE A 12 -18.29 6.99 -1.83
C PHE A 12 -16.84 6.57 -1.54
N GLN A 13 -15.94 7.50 -1.21
CA GLN A 13 -14.54 7.19 -0.92
C GLN A 13 -14.38 6.78 0.56
N ARG A 14 -14.93 5.62 0.90
CA ARG A 14 -14.87 5.10 2.28
C ARG A 14 -13.43 4.72 2.66
N PRO A 15 -13.02 4.97 3.93
CA PRO A 15 -11.78 4.42 4.45
C PRO A 15 -11.74 2.90 4.30
N VAL A 16 -10.56 2.37 3.98
CA VAL A 16 -10.36 0.91 3.92
C VAL A 16 -10.33 0.39 5.35
N GLN A 17 -11.42 -0.24 5.76
CA GLN A 17 -11.60 -0.75 7.12
C GLN A 17 -11.91 -2.24 7.14
N TRP A 18 -12.85 -2.69 6.31
CA TRP A 18 -13.27 -4.09 6.31
C TRP A 18 -12.56 -4.85 5.20
N VAL A 19 -11.81 -5.86 5.61
CA VAL A 19 -10.95 -6.65 4.72
C VAL A 19 -11.28 -8.12 4.90
N LEU A 20 -11.68 -8.76 3.81
CA LEU A 20 -11.89 -10.20 3.76
C LEU A 20 -10.64 -10.85 3.20
N THR A 21 -10.09 -11.84 3.91
CA THR A 21 -8.93 -12.60 3.47
C THR A 21 -9.33 -14.04 3.20
N ARG A 22 -8.71 -14.62 2.17
CA ARG A 22 -8.76 -16.07 1.94
C ARG A 22 -7.40 -16.66 2.26
N CYS A 23 -7.42 -17.77 2.98
CA CYS A 23 -6.24 -18.56 3.29
C CYS A 23 -6.30 -19.91 2.56
N LYS A 24 -5.20 -20.31 1.91
CA LYS A 24 -5.05 -21.70 1.45
C LYS A 24 -4.80 -22.59 2.67
N ARG A 25 -5.63 -23.63 2.87
CA ARG A 25 -5.64 -24.48 4.07
C ARG A 25 -4.27 -25.07 4.43
N GLU A 26 -3.42 -25.34 3.43
CA GLU A 26 -2.16 -26.06 3.63
C GLU A 26 -1.00 -25.17 4.10
N MET A 27 -0.98 -23.88 3.71
CA MET A 27 0.19 -23.00 3.90
C MET A 27 -0.01 -21.91 4.96
N ARG A 28 -1.24 -21.72 5.47
CA ARG A 28 -1.58 -20.61 6.38
C ARG A 28 -1.25 -19.21 5.85
N GLU A 29 -1.08 -19.12 4.54
CA GLU A 29 -0.72 -17.90 3.82
C GLU A 29 -1.95 -17.34 3.11
N ILE A 30 -2.15 -16.03 3.26
CA ILE A 30 -3.23 -15.30 2.61
C ILE A 30 -2.90 -15.17 1.13
N ASP A 31 -3.80 -15.63 0.26
CA ASP A 31 -3.62 -15.57 -1.19
C ASP A 31 -4.55 -14.59 -1.89
N LEU A 32 -5.59 -14.12 -1.19
CA LEU A 32 -6.57 -13.16 -1.69
C LEU A 32 -6.93 -12.18 -0.59
N ILE A 33 -7.00 -10.90 -0.97
CA ILE A 33 -7.55 -9.82 -0.16
C ILE A 33 -8.71 -9.20 -0.94
N MET A 34 -9.86 -9.05 -0.29
CA MET A 34 -11.03 -8.40 -0.83
C MET A 34 -11.47 -7.28 0.12
N LEU A 35 -11.71 -6.10 -0.43
CA LEU A 35 -12.18 -4.95 0.32
C LEU A 35 -13.69 -4.90 0.21
N ILE A 36 -14.36 -4.77 1.35
CA ILE A 36 -15.81 -4.73 1.43
C ILE A 36 -16.26 -3.48 2.17
N SER A 37 -17.49 -3.05 1.91
CA SER A 37 -18.12 -1.96 2.63
C SER A 37 -18.54 -2.41 4.04
N PRO A 38 -18.72 -1.47 4.99
CA PRO A 38 -19.29 -1.77 6.30
C PRO A 38 -20.67 -2.44 6.23
N TYR A 39 -21.47 -2.12 5.22
CA TYR A 39 -22.78 -2.73 5.01
C TYR A 39 -22.66 -4.20 4.62
N GLU A 40 -21.77 -4.54 3.69
CA GLU A 40 -21.49 -5.94 3.32
C GLU A 40 -20.88 -6.71 4.50
N ALA A 41 -20.01 -6.06 5.30
CA ALA A 41 -19.44 -6.67 6.49
C ALA A 41 -20.53 -7.04 7.52
N ASP A 42 -21.48 -6.14 7.79
CA ASP A 42 -22.60 -6.38 8.71
C ASP A 42 -23.46 -7.57 8.28
N LEU A 43 -23.75 -7.68 6.98
CA LEU A 43 -24.48 -8.82 6.43
C LEU A 43 -23.68 -10.14 6.49
N LEU A 44 -22.36 -10.07 6.37
CA LEU A 44 -21.48 -11.25 6.39
C LEU A 44 -21.18 -11.77 7.79
N LEU A 45 -21.11 -10.90 8.81
CA LEU A 45 -20.83 -11.28 10.19
C LEU A 45 -21.65 -12.49 10.70
N PRO A 46 -22.99 -12.54 10.54
CA PRO A 46 -23.78 -13.69 11.01
C PRO A 46 -23.69 -14.91 10.10
N THR A 47 -23.23 -14.77 8.85
CA THR A 47 -23.24 -15.84 7.84
C THR A 47 -21.86 -16.42 7.54
N LEU A 48 -20.80 -15.88 8.18
CA LEU A 48 -19.43 -16.32 7.99
C LEU A 48 -19.20 -17.71 8.61
N THR A 49 -19.37 -18.74 7.79
CA THR A 49 -19.23 -20.16 8.19
C THR A 49 -18.01 -20.83 7.56
N SER A 50 -17.44 -20.23 6.52
CA SER A 50 -16.32 -20.81 5.79
C SER A 50 -15.01 -20.72 6.60
N PRO A 51 -14.32 -21.84 6.86
CA PRO A 51 -13.10 -21.85 7.67
C PRO A 51 -11.85 -21.35 6.92
N ILE A 52 -11.97 -21.03 5.63
CA ILE A 52 -10.87 -20.49 4.81
C ILE A 52 -10.96 -18.97 4.63
N ILE A 53 -12.05 -18.37 5.11
CA ILE A 53 -12.32 -16.95 5.00
C ILE A 53 -12.24 -16.33 6.38
N THR A 54 -11.58 -15.18 6.46
CA THR A 54 -11.48 -14.41 7.68
C THR A 54 -11.81 -12.95 7.39
N LEU A 55 -12.67 -12.37 8.21
CA LEU A 55 -13.00 -10.96 8.16
C LEU A 55 -12.12 -10.21 9.16
N HIS A 56 -11.48 -9.14 8.70
CA HIS A 56 -10.58 -8.32 9.49
C HIS A 56 -11.06 -6.86 9.51
N LEU A 57 -10.91 -6.24 10.67
CA LEU A 57 -10.86 -4.79 10.79
C LEU A 57 -9.40 -4.34 10.59
N TYR A 58 -9.17 -3.56 9.55
CA TYR A 58 -7.87 -3.05 9.15
C TYR A 58 -7.79 -1.54 9.37
N LYS A 59 -6.60 -1.06 9.71
CA LYS A 59 -6.33 0.37 9.80
C LYS A 59 -4.93 0.67 9.23
N PRO A 60 -4.83 1.48 8.16
CA PRO A 60 -3.54 1.84 7.60
C PRO A 60 -2.73 2.70 8.57
N ARG A 61 -1.40 2.59 8.50
CA ARG A 61 -0.49 3.38 9.35
C ARG A 61 -0.37 4.83 8.86
N CYS A 62 -1.24 5.69 9.39
CA CYS A 62 -1.29 7.12 9.03
C CYS A 62 -0.63 8.05 10.07
N ASN A 63 -0.19 7.52 11.21
CA ASN A 63 0.47 8.27 12.27
C ASN A 63 1.64 7.46 12.84
N ALA A 64 2.83 8.06 12.92
CA ALA A 64 4.02 7.42 13.46
C ALA A 64 4.04 7.29 14.99
N GLY A 65 3.27 8.13 15.70
CA GLY A 65 3.26 8.16 17.17
C GLY A 65 2.39 7.09 17.84
N PHE A 66 1.68 6.27 17.06
CA PHE A 66 0.91 5.14 17.57
C PHE A 66 1.52 3.82 17.09
N SER A 67 1.30 2.76 17.88
CA SER A 67 1.65 1.40 17.47
C SER A 67 0.98 1.05 16.14
N PRO A 68 1.69 0.34 15.23
CA PRO A 68 1.10 -0.10 13.97
C PRO A 68 -0.12 -1.00 14.21
N LEU A 69 -1.17 -0.80 13.41
CA LEU A 69 -2.43 -1.59 13.42
C LEU A 69 -2.75 -2.12 12.00
N ASP A 70 -1.75 -2.11 11.13
CA ASP A 70 -1.79 -2.53 9.74
C ASP A 70 -1.51 -4.03 9.56
N ASN A 71 -1.38 -4.80 10.66
CA ASN A 71 -1.14 -6.24 10.65
C ASN A 71 -2.42 -7.10 10.57
N MET A 72 -3.60 -6.49 10.40
CA MET A 72 -4.91 -7.16 10.34
C MET A 72 -5.26 -8.01 11.58
N ASP A 73 -4.72 -7.63 12.74
CA ASP A 73 -4.89 -8.32 14.02
C ASP A 73 -5.76 -7.55 15.03
N LEU A 74 -6.20 -6.34 14.68
CA LEU A 74 -7.01 -5.47 15.54
C LEU A 74 -8.36 -6.10 15.94
N PHE A 75 -9.11 -6.60 14.95
CA PHE A 75 -10.34 -7.35 15.17
C PHE A 75 -10.52 -8.33 14.03
N THR A 76 -10.73 -9.60 14.38
CA THR A 76 -10.72 -10.70 13.42
C THR A 76 -11.88 -11.63 13.73
N VAL A 77 -12.71 -11.90 12.73
CA VAL A 77 -13.82 -12.85 12.81
C VAL A 77 -13.54 -13.97 11.82
N SER A 78 -13.45 -15.19 12.32
CA SER A 78 -13.22 -16.39 11.52
C SER A 78 -14.05 -17.54 12.06
N ALA A 79 -14.59 -18.36 11.15
CA ALA A 79 -15.20 -19.64 11.52
C ALA A 79 -14.14 -20.72 11.84
N ALA A 80 -12.86 -20.41 11.60
CA ALA A 80 -11.75 -21.34 11.76
C ALA A 80 -11.37 -21.46 13.25
N VAL A 81 -11.93 -22.45 13.95
CA VAL A 81 -11.58 -22.73 15.35
C VAL A 81 -10.17 -23.32 15.43
N GLY A 82 -9.25 -22.68 16.18
CA GLY A 82 -7.95 -23.25 16.54
C GLY A 82 -6.80 -23.07 15.53
N TYR A 83 -6.97 -22.22 14.52
CA TYR A 83 -5.87 -21.87 13.60
C TYR A 83 -5.06 -20.71 14.19
N GLY A 84 -3.72 -20.86 14.22
CA GLY A 84 -2.80 -19.81 14.67
C GLY A 84 -2.78 -18.59 13.74
N GLN A 85 -1.90 -17.62 14.01
CA GLN A 85 -1.82 -16.38 13.26
C GLN A 85 -1.60 -16.63 11.76
N LEU A 86 -2.46 -16.04 10.91
CA LEU A 86 -2.35 -16.08 9.46
C LEU A 86 -1.12 -15.28 9.00
N VAL A 87 -0.43 -15.78 7.98
CA VAL A 87 0.71 -15.07 7.39
C VAL A 87 0.22 -14.23 6.22
N LEU A 88 0.40 -12.90 6.33
CA LEU A 88 0.16 -11.96 5.24
C LEU A 88 1.43 -11.80 4.40
N PRO A 89 1.43 -12.17 3.12
CA PRO A 89 2.58 -11.95 2.24
C PRO A 89 2.89 -10.47 2.09
N ARG A 90 4.18 -10.11 2.14
CA ARG A 90 4.63 -8.72 2.01
C ARG A 90 4.09 -8.01 0.75
N PRO A 91 4.06 -8.62 -0.45
CA PRO A 91 3.51 -7.95 -1.63
C PRO A 91 2.03 -7.56 -1.45
N LEU A 92 1.22 -8.44 -0.84
CA LEU A 92 -0.19 -8.16 -0.58
C LEU A 92 -0.35 -7.10 0.52
N SER A 93 0.48 -7.14 1.57
CA SER A 93 0.50 -6.12 2.62
C SER A 93 0.79 -4.72 2.05
N VAL A 94 1.83 -4.61 1.22
CA VAL A 94 2.23 -3.35 0.58
C VAL A 94 1.13 -2.84 -0.35
N GLN A 95 0.53 -3.71 -1.17
CA GLN A 95 -0.58 -3.33 -2.07
C GLN A 95 -1.79 -2.81 -1.27
N LEU A 96 -2.17 -3.52 -0.20
CA LEU A 96 -3.25 -3.11 0.70
C LEU A 96 -2.95 -1.75 1.33
N GLY A 97 -1.74 -1.58 1.90
CA GLY A 97 -1.32 -0.34 2.54
C GLY A 97 -1.32 0.85 1.59
N LEU A 98 -0.75 0.69 0.39
CA LEU A 98 -0.75 1.74 -0.65
C LEU A 98 -2.17 2.15 -1.04
N PHE A 99 -3.05 1.16 -1.28
CA PHE A 99 -4.44 1.42 -1.64
C PHE A 99 -5.24 2.08 -0.50
N ALA A 100 -4.98 1.66 0.74
CA ALA A 100 -5.64 2.17 1.94
C ALA A 100 -5.18 3.57 2.35
N GLY A 101 -4.06 4.04 1.79
CA GLY A 101 -3.53 5.35 2.08
C GLY A 101 -2.53 5.39 3.24
N GLN A 102 -1.82 4.29 3.47
CA GLN A 102 -0.74 4.22 4.45
C GLN A 102 0.35 5.24 4.14
N LEU A 103 0.88 5.90 5.18
CA LEU A 103 1.84 6.99 5.03
C LEU A 103 3.22 6.70 5.58
N TYR A 104 3.30 5.74 6.50
CA TYR A 104 4.54 5.32 7.14
C TYR A 104 4.88 3.89 6.73
N ILE A 105 6.15 3.66 6.46
CA ILE A 105 6.64 2.38 5.94
C ILE A 105 7.26 1.62 7.12
N SER A 106 6.89 0.36 7.30
CA SER A 106 7.22 -0.39 8.50
C SER A 106 8.64 -0.96 8.50
N SER A 107 9.22 -1.23 7.34
CA SER A 107 10.59 -1.75 7.22
C SER A 107 11.26 -1.35 5.90
N TYR A 108 12.58 -1.52 5.83
CA TYR A 108 13.32 -1.33 4.58
C TYR A 108 12.85 -2.31 3.50
N GLU A 109 12.51 -3.54 3.89
CA GLU A 109 12.00 -4.56 2.98
C GLU A 109 10.63 -4.17 2.39
N ASP A 110 9.77 -3.49 3.16
CA ASP A 110 8.50 -2.96 2.64
C ASP A 110 8.75 -1.80 1.66
N TYR A 111 9.73 -0.93 1.94
CA TYR A 111 10.17 0.11 1.00
C TYR A 111 10.66 -0.50 -0.33
N LEU A 112 11.48 -1.55 -0.29
CA LEU A 112 11.94 -2.22 -1.50
C LEU A 112 10.78 -2.82 -2.31
N GLU A 113 9.80 -3.42 -1.65
CA GLU A 113 8.63 -3.98 -2.32
C GLU A 113 7.71 -2.87 -2.88
N ILE A 114 7.58 -1.73 -2.20
CA ILE A 114 6.90 -0.52 -2.72
C ILE A 114 7.58 -0.05 -4.00
N CYS A 115 8.91 0.13 -4.00
CA CYS A 115 9.66 0.56 -5.18
C CYS A 115 9.48 -0.42 -6.35
N LYS A 116 9.56 -1.73 -6.09
CA LYS A 116 9.35 -2.77 -7.09
C LYS A 116 7.93 -2.76 -7.66
N PHE A 117 6.92 -2.63 -6.80
CA PHE A 117 5.51 -2.61 -7.20
C PHE A 117 5.16 -1.35 -8.01
N LEU A 118 5.74 -0.20 -7.67
CA LEU A 118 5.45 1.08 -8.30
C LEU A 118 6.46 1.49 -9.41
N GLY A 119 7.51 0.70 -9.63
CA GLY A 119 8.49 0.95 -10.68
C GLY A 119 9.50 2.05 -10.38
N PHE A 120 9.82 2.28 -9.11
CA PHE A 120 10.83 3.25 -8.68
C PHE A 120 12.19 2.59 -8.47
N SER A 121 13.25 3.35 -8.71
CA SER A 121 14.61 2.94 -8.39
C SER A 121 14.85 2.99 -6.88
N THR A 122 15.58 2.01 -6.36
CA THR A 122 16.04 1.99 -4.96
C THR A 122 17.40 2.65 -4.78
N LYS A 123 17.99 3.16 -5.87
CA LYS A 123 19.30 3.79 -5.93
C LYS A 123 19.21 5.10 -6.68
N LEU A 124 20.02 6.07 -6.26
CA LEU A 124 20.27 7.26 -7.05
C LEU A 124 20.99 6.89 -8.35
N MET A 125 20.74 7.67 -9.38
CA MET A 125 21.40 7.50 -10.67
C MET A 125 22.91 7.62 -10.49
N SER A 126 23.66 6.64 -11.02
CA SER A 126 25.12 6.60 -10.96
C SER A 126 25.68 6.42 -12.36
N LYS A 127 26.93 6.85 -12.58
CA LYS A 127 27.59 6.73 -13.88
C LYS A 127 27.57 5.30 -14.43
N LYS A 128 27.80 4.30 -13.57
CA LYS A 128 27.73 2.89 -13.94
C LYS A 128 26.33 2.50 -14.46
N MET A 129 25.26 2.99 -13.83
CA MET A 129 23.91 2.71 -14.29
C MET A 129 23.64 3.38 -15.64
N GLU A 130 24.18 4.58 -15.85
CA GLU A 130 24.05 5.31 -17.13
C GLU A 130 24.74 4.54 -18.26
N ASP A 131 25.95 4.05 -18.01
CA ASP A 131 26.71 3.20 -18.94
C ASP A 131 25.96 1.87 -19.24
N GLU A 132 25.20 1.35 -18.27
CA GLU A 132 24.30 0.19 -18.42
C GLU A 132 22.95 0.54 -19.09
N GLY A 133 22.77 1.80 -19.52
CA GLY A 133 21.60 2.26 -20.27
C GLY A 133 20.39 2.66 -19.42
N TRP A 134 20.54 2.76 -18.09
CA TRP A 134 19.47 3.20 -17.20
C TRP A 134 19.14 4.68 -17.39
N ASP A 135 17.86 5.00 -17.17
CA ASP A 135 17.32 6.35 -17.17
C ASP A 135 16.26 6.43 -16.04
N ILE A 136 16.44 7.36 -15.12
CA ILE A 136 15.59 7.52 -13.93
C ILE A 136 15.07 8.95 -13.91
N GLY A 137 13.74 9.09 -13.80
CA GLY A 137 13.06 10.37 -13.70
C GLY A 137 13.43 11.10 -12.42
N THR A 138 13.17 12.41 -12.38
CA THR A 138 13.46 13.26 -11.21
C THR A 138 12.70 12.85 -9.95
N ASP A 139 11.57 12.15 -10.10
CA ASP A 139 10.78 11.59 -9.00
C ASP A 139 11.23 10.19 -8.59
N GLY A 140 12.26 9.63 -9.24
CA GLY A 140 12.80 8.30 -8.98
C GLY A 140 12.16 7.18 -9.81
N PHE A 141 11.15 7.47 -10.63
CA PHE A 141 10.53 6.46 -11.50
C PHE A 141 11.50 5.99 -12.58
N ILE A 142 11.53 4.68 -12.85
CA ILE A 142 12.43 4.10 -13.85
C ILE A 142 11.86 4.39 -15.25
N LEU A 143 12.44 5.35 -15.96
CA LEU A 143 12.08 5.65 -17.35
C LEU A 143 12.62 4.59 -18.30
N ARG A 144 13.79 4.03 -17.96
CA ARG A 144 14.39 2.89 -18.67
C ARG A 144 15.32 2.15 -17.72
N ASP A 145 15.14 0.84 -17.54
CA ASP A 145 16.14 0.01 -16.86
C ASP A 145 17.23 -0.49 -17.83
N GLY A 146 18.24 -1.19 -17.31
CA GLY A 146 19.32 -1.76 -18.15
C GLY A 146 18.86 -2.85 -19.13
N LYS A 147 17.58 -3.24 -19.13
CA LYS A 147 16.95 -4.12 -20.14
C LYS A 147 16.00 -3.36 -21.07
N GLY A 148 15.98 -2.02 -20.99
CA GLY A 148 15.10 -1.18 -21.79
C GLY A 148 13.65 -1.10 -21.29
N ARG A 149 13.34 -1.60 -20.08
CA ARG A 149 11.95 -1.64 -19.56
C ARG A 149 11.61 -0.35 -18.82
N VAL A 150 10.41 0.16 -19.06
CA VAL A 150 9.81 1.25 -18.28
C VAL A 150 9.23 0.69 -16.98
N GLY A 151 9.43 1.36 -15.85
CA GLY A 151 8.94 0.92 -14.55
C GLY A 151 9.55 -0.40 -14.05
N GLY A 152 10.66 -0.88 -14.64
CA GLY A 152 11.32 -2.11 -14.26
C GLY A 152 10.43 -3.36 -14.38
N SER A 153 10.05 -3.95 -13.25
CA SER A 153 9.16 -5.12 -13.18
C SER A 153 7.72 -4.79 -12.77
N SER A 154 7.37 -3.51 -12.59
CA SER A 154 6.04 -3.09 -12.12
C SER A 154 4.94 -3.27 -13.16
N GLY A 155 5.29 -3.26 -14.46
CA GLY A 155 4.32 -3.20 -15.56
C GLY A 155 3.70 -1.82 -15.77
N LEU A 156 4.12 -0.79 -15.03
CA LEU A 156 3.67 0.58 -15.22
C LEU A 156 4.42 1.26 -16.36
N GLU A 157 3.67 1.94 -17.23
CA GLU A 157 4.23 2.68 -18.37
C GLU A 157 4.56 4.14 -18.03
N LYS A 158 4.02 4.66 -16.92
CA LYS A 158 4.17 6.04 -16.49
C LYS A 158 4.30 6.10 -14.98
N SER A 159 5.00 7.13 -14.50
CA SER A 159 5.15 7.38 -13.07
C SER A 159 3.78 7.52 -12.37
N PRO A 160 3.52 6.74 -11.31
CA PRO A 160 2.30 6.86 -10.51
C PRO A 160 2.39 7.99 -9.47
N THR A 161 3.48 8.77 -9.41
CA THR A 161 3.72 9.79 -8.37
C THR A 161 2.55 10.73 -8.17
N ASN A 162 2.06 11.36 -9.25
CA ASN A 162 0.97 12.32 -9.16
C ASN A 162 -0.35 11.67 -8.74
N PHE A 163 -0.63 10.46 -9.22
CA PHE A 163 -1.79 9.68 -8.79
C PHE A 163 -1.73 9.40 -7.30
N LEU A 164 -0.60 8.92 -6.80
CA LEU A 164 -0.41 8.63 -5.37
C LEU A 164 -0.48 9.89 -4.51
N LYS A 165 0.10 11.01 -4.96
CA LYS A 165 -0.04 12.31 -4.26
C LYS A 165 -1.51 12.69 -4.11
N VAL A 166 -2.31 12.58 -5.18
CA VAL A 166 -3.75 12.86 -5.14
C VAL A 166 -4.48 11.87 -4.23
N LEU A 167 -4.19 10.58 -4.34
CA LEU A 167 -4.79 9.53 -3.53
C LEU A 167 -4.55 9.76 -2.03
N LEU A 168 -3.30 9.99 -1.65
CA LEU A 168 -2.87 10.08 -0.24
C LEU A 168 -3.25 11.42 0.41
N SER A 169 -3.13 12.54 -0.30
CA SER A 169 -3.42 13.87 0.27
C SER A 169 -4.87 14.28 0.13
N LYS A 170 -5.47 14.13 -1.05
CA LYS A 170 -6.82 14.65 -1.34
C LYS A 170 -7.89 13.63 -1.00
N ILE A 171 -7.81 12.44 -1.60
CA ILE A 171 -8.85 11.40 -1.49
C ILE A 171 -8.90 10.79 -0.08
N ARG A 172 -7.75 10.41 0.47
CA ARG A 172 -7.71 9.71 1.78
C ARG A 172 -7.69 10.66 2.98
N ARG A 173 -7.42 11.95 2.78
CA ARG A 173 -7.17 12.90 3.86
C ARG A 173 -7.70 14.31 3.65
N ASN A 174 -8.65 14.50 2.73
CA ASN A 174 -9.34 15.77 2.52
C ASN A 174 -8.42 17.00 2.31
N GLY A 175 -7.22 16.79 1.75
CA GLY A 175 -6.26 17.86 1.45
C GLY A 175 -5.11 18.03 2.44
N ASP A 176 -4.98 17.18 3.46
CA ASP A 176 -3.85 17.25 4.41
C ASP A 176 -2.49 17.03 3.72
N THR A 177 -1.48 17.75 4.23
CA THR A 177 -0.09 17.59 3.80
C THR A 177 0.51 16.27 4.26
N ILE A 178 1.16 15.56 3.33
CA ILE A 178 1.87 14.29 3.60
C ILE A 178 3.40 14.42 3.58
N SER A 179 3.96 15.59 3.26
CA SER A 179 5.40 15.77 2.98
C SER A 179 6.33 15.32 4.12
N LYS A 180 5.87 15.33 5.36
CA LYS A 180 6.66 14.89 6.54
C LYS A 180 6.60 13.38 6.80
N THR A 181 5.83 12.62 6.03
CA THR A 181 5.74 11.15 6.19
C THR A 181 6.74 10.43 5.30
N ASP A 182 6.91 9.12 5.50
CA ASP A 182 7.79 8.32 4.64
C ASP A 182 7.29 8.32 3.20
N MET A 183 5.99 8.12 2.99
CA MET A 183 5.37 8.18 1.66
C MET A 183 5.44 9.58 1.03
N GLY A 184 5.31 10.66 1.80
CA GLY A 184 5.46 12.01 1.27
C GLY A 184 6.86 12.25 0.71
N ARG A 185 7.88 11.92 1.50
CA ARG A 185 9.28 12.04 1.09
C ARG A 185 9.65 11.10 -0.05
N PHE A 186 9.15 9.87 -0.03
CA PHE A 186 9.28 8.92 -1.13
C PHE A 186 8.74 9.51 -2.44
N LEU A 187 7.53 10.09 -2.42
CA LEU A 187 6.90 10.71 -3.59
C LEU A 187 7.53 12.05 -4.00
N GLU A 188 8.46 12.58 -3.21
CA GLU A 188 9.33 13.70 -3.55
C GLU A 188 10.69 13.23 -4.12
N GLY A 189 10.87 11.92 -4.31
CA GLY A 189 12.07 11.33 -4.89
C GLY A 189 13.14 10.94 -3.86
N GLN A 190 12.82 10.95 -2.56
CA GLN A 190 13.77 10.51 -1.54
C GLN A 190 14.02 9.00 -1.65
N VAL A 191 15.31 8.65 -1.76
CA VAL A 191 15.79 7.26 -1.65
C VAL A 191 16.15 6.96 -0.19
N PHE A 192 15.63 5.86 0.34
CA PHE A 192 15.89 5.44 1.71
C PHE A 192 16.97 4.36 1.78
N GLN A 193 17.76 4.40 2.85
CA GLN A 193 18.76 3.38 3.17
C GLN A 193 18.29 2.53 4.36
N LYS A 194 18.81 1.30 4.48
CA LYS A 194 18.42 0.37 5.54
C LYS A 194 18.55 0.94 6.96
N LEU A 195 19.57 1.77 7.21
CA LEU A 195 19.80 2.39 8.53
C LEU A 195 18.64 3.27 8.99
N TYR A 196 17.79 3.76 8.08
CA TYR A 196 16.63 4.57 8.42
C TYR A 196 15.62 3.83 9.32
N TRP A 197 15.53 2.50 9.22
CA TRP A 197 14.63 1.66 10.03
C TRP A 197 15.33 0.96 11.21
N GLN A 198 16.57 1.35 11.54
CA GLN A 198 17.32 0.81 12.68
C GLN A 198 17.41 1.81 13.84
N GLN A 199 16.68 2.91 13.76
CA GLN A 199 16.58 3.96 14.78
C GLN A 199 15.41 3.70 15.72
#